data_AF-A0A6A4ARZ9-F1
#
_entry.id   AF-A0A6A4ARZ9-F1
#
_cell.length_a   1.000
_cell.length_b   1.000
_cell.length_c   1.000
_cell.angle_alpha   90.00
_cell.angle_beta   90.00
_cell.angle_gamma   90.00
#
_symmetry.space_group_name_H-M   'P 1'
#
loop_
_entity.id
_entity.type
_entity.pdbx_description
1 polymer ?
#
loop_
_entity_poly.entity_id
_entity_poly.type
_entity_poly.pdbx_seq_one_letter_code
_entity_poly.pdbx_strand_id
1 'polypeptide(L)'
;HAMPFTGKGTGQRKHTTVRSTGCSARVNVRVCLRPGGKGFHLVVKASGTHDHALSEHQWYNYAENRRIEDPRLREDVAVMSKAGAKPKGILSYVRAKTGKRTALKDIHNMIHGAKKTFRGGRSDAERAIAVLDEFIERAPGNTAEFIVDSESDVVRVVTFQTARQKRLFAAFPEVVLVDSTHDTNVN
;
A
#
# COMPACT_ATOMS: atom_id res chain seq x y z
N HIS A 1 31.78 6.97 22.16
CA HIS A 1 31.37 8.29 21.64
C HIS A 1 30.70 8.11 20.29
N ALA A 2 29.37 8.15 20.22
CA ALA A 2 28.63 8.05 18.97
C ALA A 2 28.46 9.46 18.37
N MET A 3 28.86 9.64 17.10
CA MET A 3 28.63 10.89 16.39
C MET A 3 27.12 11.05 16.09
N PRO A 4 26.54 12.25 16.26
CA PRO A 4 25.15 12.49 15.92
C PRO A 4 24.94 12.44 14.40
N PHE A 5 23.89 11.74 13.99
CA PHE A 5 23.44 11.65 12.60
C PHE A 5 23.09 13.04 12.04
N THR A 6 23.69 13.41 10.91
CA THR A 6 23.36 14.64 10.17
C THR A 6 22.56 14.28 8.92
N GLY A 7 21.27 14.64 8.92
CA GLY A 7 20.37 14.40 7.79
C GLY A 7 20.75 15.24 6.57
N LYS A 8 21.19 14.59 5.48
CA LYS A 8 21.61 15.25 4.22
C LYS A 8 20.45 15.58 3.26
N GLY A 9 19.24 15.79 3.76
CA GLY A 9 18.07 16.05 2.92
C GLY A 9 17.42 17.38 3.27
N THR A 10 17.48 18.37 2.36
CA THR A 10 16.51 19.46 2.37
C THR A 10 15.17 18.85 1.95
N GLY A 11 14.38 18.39 2.93
CA GLY A 11 13.17 17.58 2.77
C GLY A 11 12.00 18.29 2.08
N GLN A 12 12.21 18.94 0.94
CA GLN A 12 11.14 19.41 0.08
C GLN A 12 10.78 18.33 -0.93
N ARG A 13 10.02 17.32 -0.48
CA ARG A 13 9.22 16.53 -1.42
C ARG A 13 8.16 17.46 -2.00
N LYS A 14 8.23 17.78 -3.30
CA LYS A 14 7.14 18.42 -4.02
C LYS A 14 5.94 17.47 -3.99
N HIS A 15 5.07 17.64 -3.01
CA HIS A 15 3.88 16.84 -2.86
C HIS A 15 2.81 17.44 -3.78
N THR A 16 2.46 16.75 -4.86
CA THR A 16 1.30 17.10 -5.69
C THR A 16 0.02 16.64 -4.97
N THR A 17 -0.24 17.19 -3.78
CA THR A 17 -1.55 17.03 -3.15
C THR A 17 -2.44 18.13 -3.68
N VAL A 18 -3.46 17.75 -4.45
CA VAL A 18 -4.68 18.56 -4.49
C VAL A 18 -5.26 18.48 -3.08
N ARG A 19 -5.00 19.50 -2.25
CA ARG A 19 -5.60 19.61 -0.92
C ARG A 19 -7.07 20.00 -1.09
N SER A 20 -7.91 19.65 -0.11
CA SER A 20 -9.24 20.23 -0.01
C SER A 20 -9.12 21.75 -0.08
N THR A 21 -9.82 22.38 -1.03
CA THR A 21 -9.75 23.83 -1.23
C THR A 21 -10.55 24.59 -0.19
N GLY A 22 -11.34 23.91 0.65
CA GLY A 22 -12.25 24.56 1.61
C GLY A 22 -13.38 25.34 0.92
N CYS A 23 -13.60 25.08 -0.38
CA CYS A 23 -14.45 25.91 -1.21
C CYS A 23 -15.88 26.01 -0.66
N SER A 24 -16.35 27.25 -0.51
CA SER A 24 -17.72 27.54 -0.04
C SER A 24 -18.79 27.42 -1.12
N ALA A 25 -18.40 27.25 -2.39
CA ALA A 25 -19.32 27.08 -3.51
C ALA A 25 -20.04 25.73 -3.42
N ARG A 26 -21.38 25.77 -3.46
CA ARG A 26 -22.24 24.60 -3.38
C ARG A 26 -23.33 24.69 -4.43
N VAL A 27 -23.57 23.58 -5.12
CA VAL A 27 -24.71 23.42 -6.03
C VAL A 27 -25.56 22.27 -5.50
N ASN A 28 -26.79 22.58 -5.12
CA ASN A 28 -27.77 21.59 -4.68
C ASN A 28 -28.79 21.40 -5.79
N VAL A 29 -28.98 20.16 -6.23
CA VAL A 29 -29.98 19.80 -7.23
C VAL A 29 -31.01 18.91 -6.55
N ARG A 30 -32.30 19.26 -6.69
CA ARG A 30 -33.42 18.45 -6.21
C ARG A 30 -34.45 18.26 -7.30
N VAL A 31 -35.14 17.12 -7.28
CA VAL A 31 -36.27 16.85 -8.17
C VAL A 31 -37.54 17.40 -7.51
N CYS A 32 -38.31 18.22 -8.23
CA CYS A 32 -39.58 18.75 -7.77
C CYS A 32 -40.70 18.44 -8.78
N LEU A 33 -41.90 18.16 -8.26
CA LEU A 33 -43.10 18.05 -9.10
C LEU A 33 -43.34 19.39 -9.80
N ARG A 34 -43.74 19.36 -11.06
CA ARG A 34 -44.12 20.58 -11.77
C ARG A 34 -45.36 21.21 -11.10
N PRO A 35 -45.51 22.55 -11.12
CA PRO A 35 -46.65 23.24 -10.52
C PRO A 35 -48.03 22.76 -11.01
N GLY A 36 -48.10 22.10 -12.17
CA GLY A 36 -49.32 21.50 -12.73
C GLY A 36 -49.52 20.01 -12.46
N GLY A 37 -48.75 19.41 -11.55
CA GLY A 37 -48.91 18.00 -11.12
C GLY A 37 -48.49 16.93 -12.14
N LYS A 38 -48.26 17.30 -13.41
CA LYS A 38 -47.79 16.38 -14.46
C LYS A 38 -46.28 16.55 -14.68
N GLY A 39 -45.53 15.54 -14.24
CA GLY A 39 -44.10 15.40 -14.47
C GLY A 39 -43.22 16.15 -13.47
N PHE A 40 -41.90 15.97 -13.62
CA PHE A 40 -40.88 16.50 -12.72
C PHE A 40 -40.01 17.56 -13.40
N HIS A 41 -39.34 18.37 -12.60
CA HIS A 41 -38.27 19.27 -13.03
C HIS A 41 -37.14 19.27 -12.00
N LEU A 42 -35.94 19.64 -12.45
CA LEU A 42 -34.79 19.85 -11.57
C LEU A 42 -34.83 21.28 -11.05
N VAL A 43 -34.82 21.44 -9.73
CA VAL A 43 -34.60 22.71 -9.07
C VAL A 43 -33.14 22.76 -8.62
N VAL A 44 -32.40 23.72 -9.16
CA VAL A 44 -31.00 23.94 -8.86
C VAL A 44 -30.87 25.17 -7.97
N LYS A 45 -30.23 25.01 -6.80
CA LYS A 45 -29.86 26.11 -5.91
C LYS A 45 -28.34 26.13 -5.77
N ALA A 46 -27.72 27.14 -6.36
CA ALA A 46 -26.30 27.44 -6.17
C ALA A 46 -26.14 28.48 -5.06
N SER A 47 -25.10 28.34 -4.23
CA SER A 47 -24.73 29.29 -3.18
C SER A 47 -23.21 29.34 -3.01
N GLY A 48 -22.69 30.49 -2.61
CA GLY A 48 -21.25 30.71 -2.42
C GLY A 48 -20.54 31.08 -3.73
N THR A 49 -19.25 31.39 -3.63
CA THR A 49 -18.37 31.71 -4.75
C THR A 49 -17.09 30.87 -4.65
N HIS A 50 -16.49 30.55 -5.79
CA HIS A 50 -15.21 29.86 -5.80
C HIS A 50 -14.11 30.82 -5.32
N ASP A 51 -13.38 30.38 -4.30
CA ASP A 51 -12.22 31.03 -3.68
C ASP A 51 -10.89 30.48 -4.21
N HIS A 52 -10.94 29.72 -5.30
CA HIS A 52 -9.80 29.13 -5.97
C HIS A 52 -10.00 29.14 -7.49
N ALA A 53 -8.90 28.99 -8.23
CA ALA A 53 -8.96 28.89 -9.68
C ALA A 53 -9.79 27.67 -10.11
N LEU A 54 -10.58 27.85 -11.18
CA LEU A 54 -11.29 26.77 -11.85
C LEU A 54 -10.57 26.50 -13.16
N SER A 55 -9.68 25.52 -13.15
CA SER A 55 -8.98 25.09 -14.35
C SER A 55 -9.31 23.64 -14.68
N GLU A 56 -9.39 23.33 -15.97
CA GLU A 56 -9.53 21.96 -16.47
C GLU A 56 -8.40 21.07 -15.95
N HIS A 57 -7.18 21.62 -15.85
CA HIS A 57 -6.05 20.94 -15.23
C HIS A 57 -6.35 20.55 -13.78
N GLN A 58 -6.90 21.43 -12.95
CA GLN A 58 -7.25 21.13 -11.56
C GLN A 58 -8.37 20.09 -11.47
N TRP A 59 -9.39 20.18 -12.34
CA TRP A 59 -10.47 19.21 -12.42
C TRP A 59 -9.95 17.79 -12.65
N TYR A 60 -9.13 17.56 -13.67
CA TYR A 60 -8.60 16.21 -13.95
C TYR A 60 -7.65 15.67 -12.90
N ASN A 61 -7.11 16.52 -12.02
CA ASN A 61 -6.20 16.10 -10.96
C ASN A 61 -6.92 15.71 -9.65
N TYR A 62 -8.23 15.97 -9.53
CA TYR A 62 -9.02 15.44 -8.41
C TYR A 62 -8.91 13.92 -8.33
N ALA A 63 -8.83 13.40 -7.11
CA ALA A 63 -8.56 11.98 -6.88
C ALA A 63 -9.69 11.11 -7.46
N GLU A 64 -10.92 11.60 -7.37
CA GLU A 64 -12.15 11.03 -7.90
C GLU A 64 -12.06 10.88 -9.43
N ASN A 65 -11.60 11.94 -10.11
CA ASN A 65 -11.47 11.95 -11.57
C ASN A 65 -10.29 11.10 -12.08
N ARG A 66 -9.21 11.00 -11.30
CA ARG A 66 -8.05 10.14 -11.62
C ARG A 66 -8.27 8.67 -11.29
N ARG A 67 -9.16 8.36 -10.35
CA ARG A 67 -9.37 7.00 -9.83
C ARG A 67 -9.88 6.06 -10.93
N ILE A 68 -9.30 4.87 -10.97
CA ILE A 68 -9.73 3.76 -11.81
C ILE A 68 -10.61 2.85 -10.97
N GLU A 69 -11.87 2.72 -11.36
CA GLU A 69 -12.86 1.88 -10.66
C GLU A 69 -13.15 0.58 -11.39
N ASP A 70 -12.90 0.53 -12.70
CA ASP A 70 -13.09 -0.66 -13.53
C ASP A 70 -12.36 -1.89 -12.94
N PRO A 71 -13.10 -2.92 -12.50
CA PRO A 71 -12.53 -4.13 -11.92
C PRO A 71 -11.61 -4.88 -12.89
N ARG A 72 -11.96 -4.94 -14.18
CA ARG A 72 -11.17 -5.65 -15.19
C ARG A 72 -9.83 -4.98 -15.40
N LEU A 73 -9.82 -3.65 -15.46
CA LEU A 73 -8.58 -2.90 -15.59
C LEU A 73 -7.69 -3.01 -14.34
N ARG A 74 -8.30 -3.13 -13.16
CA ARG A 74 -7.58 -3.41 -11.91
C ARG A 74 -6.94 -4.79 -11.91
N GLU A 75 -7.63 -5.78 -12.45
CA GLU A 75 -7.10 -7.13 -12.65
C GLU A 75 -5.94 -7.13 -13.65
N ASP A 76 -6.06 -6.44 -14.79
CA ASP A 76 -4.96 -6.29 -15.76
C ASP A 76 -3.70 -5.72 -15.08
N VAL A 77 -3.85 -4.67 -14.26
CA VAL A 77 -2.74 -4.07 -13.51
C VAL A 77 -2.10 -5.08 -12.56
N ALA A 78 -2.90 -5.91 -11.89
CA ALA A 78 -2.43 -6.95 -11.00
C ALA A 78 -1.60 -8.00 -11.78
N VAL A 79 -2.13 -8.48 -12.92
CA VAL A 79 -1.45 -9.45 -13.79
C VAL A 79 -0.14 -8.88 -14.34
N MET A 80 -0.15 -7.66 -14.86
CA MET A 80 1.05 -6.98 -15.36
C MET A 80 2.11 -6.84 -14.26
N SER A 81 1.70 -6.46 -13.05
CA SER A 81 2.62 -6.36 -11.91
C SER A 81 3.19 -7.71 -11.51
N LYS A 82 2.39 -8.78 -11.53
CA LYS A 82 2.83 -10.15 -11.23
C LYS A 82 3.82 -10.66 -12.29
N ALA A 83 3.65 -10.26 -13.54
CA ALA A 83 4.57 -10.53 -14.63
C ALA A 83 5.85 -9.66 -14.61
N GLY A 84 6.02 -8.79 -13.62
CA GLY A 84 7.23 -7.97 -13.46
C GLY A 84 7.24 -6.67 -14.27
N ALA A 85 6.11 -6.25 -14.84
CA ALA A 85 6.04 -4.99 -15.56
C ALA A 85 6.35 -3.79 -14.64
N LYS A 86 7.17 -2.85 -15.13
CA LYS A 86 7.54 -1.66 -14.35
C LYS A 86 6.31 -0.74 -14.17
N PRO A 87 6.13 -0.09 -13.01
CA PRO A 87 4.98 0.79 -12.74
C PRO A 87 4.76 1.90 -13.78
N LYS A 88 5.83 2.43 -14.39
CA LYS A 88 5.72 3.41 -15.48
C LYS A 88 5.09 2.84 -16.76
N GLY A 89 5.38 1.57 -17.09
CA GLY A 89 4.76 0.90 -18.24
C GLY A 89 3.28 0.61 -17.99
N ILE A 90 2.96 0.15 -16.77
CA ILE A 90 1.58 -0.03 -16.32
C ILE A 90 0.81 1.30 -16.39
N LEU A 91 1.41 2.40 -15.92
CA LEU A 91 0.81 3.74 -16.02
C LEU A 91 0.48 4.12 -17.47
N SER A 92 1.40 3.86 -18.41
CA SER A 92 1.19 4.15 -19.83
C SER A 92 -0.01 3.37 -20.39
N TYR A 93 -0.09 2.07 -20.07
CA TYR A 93 -1.22 1.22 -20.45
C TYR A 93 -2.55 1.75 -19.91
N VAL A 94 -2.62 2.06 -18.61
CA VAL A 94 -3.84 2.56 -17.96
C VAL A 94 -4.30 3.88 -18.57
N ARG A 95 -3.37 4.80 -18.86
CA ARG A 95 -3.68 6.07 -19.52
C ARG A 95 -4.19 5.88 -20.94
N ALA A 96 -3.56 5.00 -21.72
CA ALA A 96 -3.99 4.70 -23.08
C ALA A 96 -5.40 4.09 -23.12
N LYS A 97 -5.74 3.22 -22.16
CA LYS A 97 -7.03 2.53 -22.10
C LYS A 97 -8.18 3.40 -21.56
N THR A 98 -7.88 4.41 -20.75
CA THR A 98 -8.92 5.21 -20.06
C THR A 98 -8.96 6.69 -20.41
N GLY A 99 -7.89 7.24 -21.00
CA GLY A 99 -7.72 8.68 -21.19
C GLY A 99 -7.56 9.49 -19.89
N LYS A 100 -7.66 8.86 -18.71
CA LYS A 100 -7.58 9.55 -17.43
C LYS A 100 -6.17 10.00 -17.11
N ARG A 101 -6.03 11.12 -16.41
CA ARG A 101 -4.74 11.66 -15.92
C ARG A 101 -4.28 10.94 -14.64
N THR A 102 -4.33 9.62 -14.63
CA THR A 102 -3.84 8.79 -13.52
C THR A 102 -2.38 9.12 -13.22
N ALA A 103 -2.00 9.13 -11.94
CA ALA A 103 -0.66 9.42 -11.47
C ALA A 103 0.09 8.12 -11.11
N LEU A 104 1.42 8.17 -11.09
CA LEU A 104 2.24 7.01 -10.72
C LEU A 104 1.91 6.49 -9.31
N LYS A 105 1.58 7.40 -8.39
CA LYS A 105 1.13 7.05 -7.04
C LYS A 105 -0.13 6.18 -7.05
N ASP A 106 -1.07 6.45 -7.96
CA ASP A 106 -2.30 5.64 -8.06
C ASP A 106 -1.98 4.22 -8.52
N ILE A 107 -1.02 4.05 -9.44
CA ILE A 107 -0.54 2.73 -9.88
C ILE A 107 0.16 2.00 -8.74
N HIS A 108 1.00 2.68 -7.96
CA HIS A 108 1.61 2.07 -6.78
C HIS A 108 0.53 1.60 -5.79
N ASN A 109 -0.49 2.42 -5.53
CA ASN A 109 -1.60 2.04 -4.66
C ASN A 109 -2.37 0.80 -5.19
N MET A 110 -2.62 0.73 -6.50
CA MET A 110 -3.26 -0.43 -7.13
C MET A 110 -2.39 -1.69 -6.99
N ILE A 111 -1.08 -1.58 -7.22
CA ILE A 111 -0.13 -2.69 -7.04
C ILE A 111 -0.07 -3.15 -5.58
N HIS A 112 -0.01 -2.21 -4.62
CA HIS A 112 -0.04 -2.55 -3.20
C HIS A 112 -1.34 -3.28 -2.83
N GLY A 113 -2.49 -2.81 -3.34
CA GLY A 113 -3.76 -3.51 -3.18
C GLY A 113 -3.75 -4.93 -3.77
N ALA A 114 -3.26 -5.08 -5.00
CA ALA A 114 -3.13 -6.38 -5.66
C ALA A 114 -2.15 -7.34 -4.96
N LYS A 115 -1.07 -6.83 -4.37
CA LYS A 115 -0.13 -7.66 -3.60
C LYS A 115 -0.80 -8.25 -2.35
N LYS A 116 -1.71 -7.53 -1.71
CA LYS A 116 -2.48 -8.08 -0.57
C LYS A 116 -3.36 -9.25 -1.01
N THR A 117 -4.00 -9.17 -2.18
CA THR A 117 -4.82 -10.27 -2.70
C THR A 117 -3.97 -11.46 -3.17
N PHE A 118 -2.82 -11.21 -3.82
CA PHE A 118 -1.90 -12.28 -4.23
C PHE A 118 -1.29 -13.06 -3.06
N ARG A 119 -1.12 -12.43 -1.89
CA ARG A 119 -0.62 -13.09 -0.69
C ARG A 119 -1.68 -13.96 0.01
N GLY A 120 -2.84 -14.18 -0.62
CA GLY A 120 -3.97 -14.86 0.01
C GLY A 120 -4.52 -14.09 1.21
N GLY A 121 -4.31 -12.77 1.24
CA GLY A 121 -4.62 -11.93 2.41
C GLY A 121 -3.59 -12.01 3.54
N ARG A 122 -2.55 -12.86 3.42
CA ARG A 122 -1.60 -13.06 4.52
C ARG A 122 -0.62 -11.89 4.68
N SER A 123 -0.42 -11.48 5.92
CA SER A 123 0.61 -10.50 6.27
C SER A 123 2.02 -11.07 6.02
N ASP A 124 3.04 -10.20 5.92
CA ASP A 124 4.42 -10.69 5.77
C ASP A 124 4.87 -11.48 7.02
N ALA A 125 4.34 -11.16 8.20
CA ALA A 125 4.54 -11.92 9.42
C ALA A 125 3.94 -13.33 9.34
N GLU A 126 2.69 -13.47 8.90
CA GLU A 126 2.05 -14.78 8.70
C GLU A 126 2.80 -15.66 7.70
N ARG A 127 3.42 -15.05 6.69
CA ARG A 127 4.27 -15.77 5.74
C ARG A 127 5.58 -16.23 6.37
N ALA A 128 6.21 -15.38 7.19
CA ALA A 128 7.43 -15.76 7.89
C ALA A 128 7.17 -16.92 8.86
N ILE A 129 6.03 -16.91 9.56
CA ILE A 129 5.58 -18.01 10.43
C ILE A 129 5.41 -19.29 9.61
N ALA A 130 4.67 -19.24 8.50
CA ALA A 130 4.47 -20.43 7.66
C ALA A 130 5.77 -21.06 7.14
N VAL A 131 6.78 -20.24 6.82
CA VAL A 131 8.11 -20.73 6.40
C VAL A 131 8.84 -21.42 7.56
N LEU A 132 8.70 -20.91 8.78
CA LEU A 132 9.32 -21.49 9.96
C LEU A 132 8.61 -22.76 10.42
N ASP A 133 7.28 -22.83 10.27
CA ASP A 133 6.50 -24.06 10.49
C ASP A 133 6.94 -25.15 9.50
N GLU A 134 7.03 -24.83 8.21
CA GLU A 134 7.55 -25.76 7.19
C GLU A 134 8.99 -26.22 7.51
N PHE A 135 9.83 -25.31 8.02
CA PHE A 135 11.18 -25.63 8.45
C PHE A 135 11.20 -26.62 9.62
N ILE A 136 10.32 -26.46 10.62
CA ILE A 136 10.19 -27.38 11.76
C ILE A 136 9.72 -28.75 11.27
N GLU A 137 8.69 -28.79 10.42
CA GLU A 137 8.11 -30.02 9.89
C GLU A 137 9.10 -30.81 9.01
N ARG A 138 10.03 -30.13 8.35
CA ARG A 138 10.99 -30.75 7.42
C ARG A 138 11.88 -31.82 8.06
N ALA A 139 12.21 -31.72 9.35
CA ALA A 139 12.99 -32.74 10.02
C ALA A 139 12.75 -32.77 11.54
N PRO A 140 12.55 -33.96 12.14
CA PRO A 140 12.48 -34.11 13.58
C PRO A 140 13.70 -33.51 14.28
N GLY A 141 13.45 -32.60 15.21
CA GLY A 141 14.48 -31.88 15.93
C GLY A 141 14.89 -30.55 15.31
N ASN A 142 14.28 -30.09 14.21
CA ASN A 142 14.32 -28.67 13.88
C ASN A 142 13.47 -27.87 14.88
N THR A 143 13.89 -26.66 15.23
CA THR A 143 13.18 -25.78 16.18
C THR A 143 13.23 -24.34 15.69
N ALA A 144 12.16 -23.58 15.89
CA ALA A 144 12.14 -22.13 15.73
C ALA A 144 11.41 -21.49 16.91
N GLU A 145 11.88 -20.33 17.36
CA GLU A 145 11.32 -19.58 18.48
C GLU A 145 11.24 -18.09 18.14
N PHE A 146 10.19 -17.45 18.66
CA PHE A 146 9.94 -16.02 18.53
C PHE A 146 9.99 -15.39 19.92
N ILE A 147 10.87 -14.39 20.11
CA ILE A 147 10.90 -13.59 21.32
C ILE A 147 10.11 -12.32 21.04
N VAL A 148 8.92 -12.24 21.64
CA VAL A 148 7.99 -11.12 21.53
C VAL A 148 8.17 -10.20 22.72
N ASP A 149 8.19 -8.90 22.46
CA ASP A 149 8.18 -7.89 23.49
C ASP A 149 6.81 -7.78 24.16
N SER A 150 6.76 -7.98 25.47
CA SER A 150 5.49 -7.99 26.22
C SER A 150 4.76 -6.64 26.25
N GLU A 151 5.48 -5.52 26.06
CA GLU A 151 4.88 -4.19 26.08
C GLU A 151 4.33 -3.75 24.73
N SER A 152 5.06 -4.04 23.63
CA SER A 152 4.71 -3.57 22.29
C SER A 152 4.03 -4.63 21.40
N ASP A 153 4.00 -5.89 21.83
CA ASP A 153 3.53 -7.03 21.03
C ASP A 153 4.29 -7.18 19.69
N VAL A 154 5.55 -6.73 19.68
CA VAL A 154 6.43 -6.79 18.51
C VAL A 154 7.45 -7.91 18.69
N VAL A 155 7.61 -8.75 17.66
CA VAL A 155 8.68 -9.76 17.59
C VAL A 155 10.05 -9.04 17.54
N ARG A 156 10.90 -9.26 18.55
CA ARG A 156 12.25 -8.68 18.61
C ARG A 156 13.32 -9.61 18.06
N VAL A 157 13.16 -10.91 18.28
CA VAL A 157 14.13 -11.92 17.86
C VAL A 157 13.39 -13.12 17.30
N VAL A 158 13.88 -13.64 16.18
CA VAL A 158 13.48 -14.93 15.64
C VAL A 158 14.72 -15.80 15.61
N THR A 159 14.66 -16.97 16.26
CA THR A 159 15.72 -17.97 16.20
C THR A 159 15.18 -19.23 15.52
N PHE A 160 16.01 -19.89 14.73
CA PHE A 160 15.69 -21.21 14.19
C PHE A 160 16.96 -22.03 14.07
N GLN A 161 16.86 -23.31 14.38
CA GLN A 161 17.99 -24.22 14.47
C GLN A 161 17.60 -25.57 13.90
N THR A 162 18.45 -26.09 13.01
CA THR A 162 18.32 -27.45 12.49
C THR A 162 18.71 -28.48 13.56
N ALA A 163 18.18 -29.69 13.43
CA ALA A 163 18.61 -30.82 14.26
C ALA A 163 20.13 -31.05 14.21
N ARG A 164 20.76 -30.82 13.04
CA ARG A 164 22.21 -30.93 12.85
C ARG A 164 22.97 -29.87 13.64
N GLN A 165 22.53 -28.61 13.62
CA GLN A 165 23.17 -27.55 14.40
C GLN A 165 23.15 -27.87 15.90
N LYS A 166 22.02 -28.37 16.43
CA LYS A 166 21.92 -28.77 17.83
C LYS A 166 22.84 -29.94 18.18
N ARG A 167 22.94 -30.96 17.31
CA ARG A 167 23.88 -32.08 17.49
C ARG A 167 25.34 -31.64 17.48
N LEU A 168 25.70 -30.72 16.59
CA LEU A 168 27.06 -30.19 16.52
C LEU A 168 27.41 -29.39 17.77
N PHE A 169 26.51 -28.53 18.25
CA PHE A 169 26.73 -27.78 19.48
C PHE A 169 26.85 -28.69 20.72
N ALA A 170 26.06 -29.77 20.79
CA ALA A 170 26.19 -30.74 21.87
C ALA A 170 27.54 -31.49 21.86
N ALA A 171 28.12 -31.71 20.68
CA ALA A 171 29.43 -32.37 20.54
C ALA A 171 30.61 -31.41 20.75
N PHE A 172 30.44 -30.13 20.43
CA PHE A 172 31.47 -29.09 20.47
C PHE A 172 30.90 -27.78 21.07
N PRO A 173 30.64 -27.75 22.39
CA PRO A 173 30.00 -26.60 23.05
C PRO A 173 30.87 -25.33 23.03
N GLU A 174 32.18 -25.47 22.79
CA GLU A 174 33.13 -24.37 22.68
C GLU A 174 33.00 -23.54 21.40
N VAL A 175 32.24 -23.99 20.39
CA VAL A 175 32.05 -23.27 19.12
C VAL A 175 30.57 -22.94 18.88
N VAL A 176 30.26 -21.65 18.74
CA VAL A 176 28.93 -21.15 18.35
C VAL A 176 29.03 -20.35 17.05
N LEU A 177 28.28 -20.77 16.03
CA LEU A 177 28.13 -20.05 14.77
C LEU A 177 26.76 -19.37 14.75
N VAL A 178 26.74 -18.04 14.81
CA VAL A 178 25.52 -17.24 14.73
C VAL A 178 25.57 -16.39 13.47
N ASP A 179 24.56 -16.54 12.63
CA ASP A 179 24.29 -15.59 11.55
C ASP A 179 23.13 -14.68 12.00
N SER A 180 23.33 -13.36 11.93
CA SER A 180 22.31 -12.39 12.36
C SER A 180 22.17 -11.26 11.37
N THR A 181 20.93 -10.84 11.15
CA THR A 181 20.56 -9.73 10.25
C THR A 181 19.94 -8.61 11.07
N HIS A 182 20.39 -7.37 10.84
CA HIS A 182 19.88 -6.17 11.51
C HIS A 182 19.03 -5.33 10.54
N ASP A 183 18.06 -4.55 11.07
CA ASP A 183 17.17 -3.64 10.32
C ASP A 183 16.22 -4.28 9.28
N THR A 184 15.54 -5.37 9.65
CA THR A 184 14.38 -5.88 8.88
C THR A 184 13.13 -5.03 9.16
N ASN A 185 13.10 -3.80 8.65
CA ASN A 185 11.94 -2.92 8.77
C ASN A 185 10.72 -3.52 8.06
N VAL A 186 9.54 -3.37 8.69
CA VAL A 186 8.24 -3.72 8.12
C VAL A 186 8.02 -2.88 6.85
N ASN A 187 7.75 -3.53 5.71
CA ASN A 187 7.47 -2.89 4.42
C ASN A 187 5.96 -2.68 4.21
#